data_AF-A0A9W7ZFZ2-F1
#
_entry.id   AF-A0A9W7ZFZ2-F1
#
_cell.length_a   1.000
_cell.length_b   1.000
_cell.length_c   1.000
_cell.angle_alpha   90.00
_cell.angle_beta   90.00
_cell.angle_gamma   90.00
#
_symmetry.space_group_name_H-M   'P 1'
#
loop_
_entity.id
_entity.type
_entity.pdbx_description
1 polymer ?
#
loop_
_entity_poly.entity_id
_entity_poly.type
_entity_poly.pdbx_seq_one_letter_code
_entity_poly.pdbx_strand_id
1 'polypeptide(L)'
;LWQWAYHRTVTREGQTLTPDYLRRLLAEEATKLGLGTPKAPPKLELARHHLAAQITGDAYADFLTTLCYDDIVELAANQAKL
;
A
#
# COMPACT_ATOMS: atom_id res chain seq x y z
N LEU A 1 -4.91 9.70 4.40
CA LEU A 1 -5.75 9.11 3.34
C LEU A 1 -6.87 8.25 3.91
N TRP A 2 -6.57 7.28 4.79
CA TRP A 2 -7.60 6.47 5.46
C TRP A 2 -8.74 7.30 6.06
N GLN A 3 -8.42 8.29 6.91
CA GLN A 3 -9.42 9.17 7.53
C GLN A 3 -10.23 9.95 6.48
N TRP A 4 -9.60 10.36 5.39
CA TRP A 4 -10.27 11.08 4.31
C TRP A 4 -11.26 10.20 3.57
N ALA A 5 -10.91 8.94 3.29
CA ALA A 5 -11.83 7.96 2.73
C ALA A 5 -12.98 7.62 3.69
N TYR A 6 -12.65 7.39 4.96
CA TYR A 6 -13.63 7.06 6.00
C TYR A 6 -14.66 8.18 6.19
N HIS A 7 -14.20 9.44 6.25
CA HIS A 7 -15.07 10.61 6.38
C HIS A 7 -15.58 11.18 5.05
N ARG A 8 -15.26 10.55 3.92
CA ARG A 8 -15.64 10.99 2.56
C ARG A 8 -15.37 12.47 2.33
N THR A 9 -14.17 12.93 2.69
CA THR A 9 -13.80 14.33 2.54
C THR A 9 -13.77 14.75 1.08
N VAL A 10 -14.06 16.03 0.83
CA VAL A 10 -14.11 16.61 -0.52
C VAL A 10 -12.82 17.40 -0.76
N THR A 11 -12.16 17.17 -1.88
CA THR A 11 -10.98 17.94 -2.27
C THR A 11 -11.35 19.38 -2.58
N ARG A 12 -10.35 20.25 -2.72
CA ARG A 12 -10.56 21.64 -3.14
C ARG A 12 -11.30 21.75 -4.47
N GLU A 13 -11.10 20.78 -5.35
CA GLU A 13 -11.69 20.70 -6.70
C GLU A 13 -13.09 20.07 -6.70
N GLY A 14 -13.65 19.73 -5.53
CA GLY A 14 -14.99 19.16 -5.41
C GLY A 14 -15.04 17.63 -5.54
N GLN A 15 -13.90 16.95 -5.64
CA GLN A 15 -13.87 15.49 -5.76
C GLN A 15 -14.05 14.84 -4.39
N THR A 16 -15.02 13.94 -4.25
CA THR A 16 -15.16 13.14 -3.02
C THR A 16 -14.11 12.04 -2.98
N LEU A 17 -13.39 11.93 -1.88
CA LEU A 17 -12.40 10.89 -1.64
C LEU A 17 -13.10 9.61 -1.18
N THR A 18 -13.37 8.72 -2.13
CA THR A 18 -13.90 7.38 -1.88
C THR A 18 -12.78 6.33 -1.86
N PRO A 19 -13.02 5.14 -1.27
CA PRO A 19 -12.07 4.04 -1.32
C PRO A 19 -11.64 3.69 -2.76
N ASP A 20 -12.61 3.62 -3.68
CA ASP A 20 -12.35 3.30 -5.08
C ASP A 20 -11.57 4.40 -5.80
N TYR A 21 -11.84 5.67 -5.47
CA TYR A 21 -11.05 6.79 -5.98
C TYR A 21 -9.58 6.65 -5.57
N LEU A 22 -9.30 6.33 -4.30
CA LEU A 22 -7.94 6.15 -3.81
C LEU A 22 -7.25 4.91 -4.40
N ARG A 23 -7.97 3.78 -4.58
CA ARG A 23 -7.43 2.59 -5.25
C ARG A 23 -7.02 2.90 -6.69
N ARG A 24 -7.85 3.64 -7.42
CA ARG A 24 -7.53 4.07 -8.79
C ARG A 24 -6.32 4.99 -8.82
N LEU A 25 -6.30 6.02 -7.98
CA LEU A 25 -5.18 6.95 -7.90
C LEU A 25 -3.86 6.23 -7.57
N LEU A 26 -3.90 5.29 -6.62
CA LEU A 26 -2.73 4.49 -6.27
C LEU A 26 -2.21 3.65 -7.45
N ALA A 27 -3.10 3.06 -8.25
CA ALA A 27 -2.71 2.33 -9.46
C ALA A 27 -2.09 3.24 -10.53
N GLU A 28 -2.63 4.45 -10.70
CA GLU A 28 -2.10 5.47 -11.62
C GLU A 28 -0.68 5.90 -11.19
N GLU A 29 -0.48 6.21 -9.90
CA GLU A 29 0.84 6.59 -9.39
C GLU A 29 1.85 5.44 -9.44
N ALA A 30 1.44 4.20 -9.16
CA ALA A 30 2.32 3.03 -9.32
C ALA A 30 2.76 2.85 -10.77
N THR A 31 1.85 3.04 -11.73
CA THR A 31 2.17 3.04 -13.17
C THR A 31 3.16 4.14 -13.52
N LYS A 32 3.01 5.36 -12.99
CA LYS A 32 3.98 6.46 -13.19
C LYS A 32 5.36 6.16 -12.63
N LEU A 33 5.43 5.42 -11.52
CA LEU A 33 6.67 4.88 -10.94
C LEU A 33 7.27 3.72 -11.76
N GLY A 34 6.64 3.34 -12.87
CA GLY A 34 7.14 2.33 -13.78
C GLY A 34 6.73 0.92 -13.41
N LEU A 35 5.69 0.71 -12.60
CA LEU A 35 5.11 -0.62 -12.38
C LEU A 35 4.81 -1.30 -13.72
N GLY A 36 5.26 -2.55 -13.87
CA GLY A 36 5.16 -3.29 -15.13
C GLY A 36 6.29 -2.99 -16.13
N THR A 37 7.25 -2.14 -15.76
CA THR A 37 8.44 -1.85 -16.57
C THR A 37 9.73 -2.32 -15.88
N PRO A 38 10.83 -2.53 -16.62
CA PRO A 38 12.13 -2.86 -16.04
C PRO A 38 12.71 -1.78 -15.11
N LYS A 39 12.16 -0.56 -15.13
CA LYS A 39 12.60 0.56 -14.29
C LYS A 39 11.86 0.62 -12.94
N ALA A 40 10.90 -0.27 -12.70
CA ALA A 40 10.16 -0.31 -11.45
C ALA A 40 11.12 -0.44 -10.26
N PRO A 41 10.93 0.34 -9.19
CA PRO A 41 11.56 0.08 -7.90
C PRO A 41 11.32 -1.37 -7.44
N PRO A 42 12.29 -1.98 -6.75
CA PRO A 42 12.12 -3.33 -6.20
C PRO A 42 10.93 -3.36 -5.24
N LYS A 43 10.18 -4.47 -5.27
CA LYS A 43 8.97 -4.70 -4.44
C LYS A 43 7.86 -3.64 -4.59
N LEU A 44 7.84 -2.84 -5.69
CA LEU A 44 6.81 -1.80 -5.88
C LEU A 44 5.37 -2.36 -5.84
N GLU A 45 5.15 -3.53 -6.44
CA GLU A 45 3.81 -4.14 -6.43
C GLU A 45 3.36 -4.55 -5.02
N LEU A 46 4.28 -5.07 -4.22
CA LEU A 46 4.03 -5.44 -2.83
C LEU A 46 3.73 -4.19 -1.98
N ALA A 47 4.52 -3.12 -2.16
CA ALA A 47 4.28 -1.84 -1.50
C ALA A 47 2.91 -1.26 -1.89
N ARG A 48 2.53 -1.37 -3.18
CA ARG A 48 1.21 -0.96 -3.67
C ARG A 48 0.08 -1.77 -3.00
N HIS A 49 0.26 -3.09 -2.89
CA HIS A 49 -0.72 -3.97 -2.25
C HIS A 49 -0.95 -3.60 -0.78
N HIS A 50 0.13 -3.46 -0.01
CA HIS A 50 0.06 -3.06 1.40
C HIS A 50 -0.56 -1.69 1.58
N LEU A 51 -0.13 -0.70 0.79
CA LEU A 51 -0.65 0.66 0.89
C LEU A 51 -2.15 0.70 0.54
N ALA A 52 -2.61 -0.07 -0.44
CA ALA A 52 -4.01 -0.14 -0.83
C ALA A 52 -4.91 -0.56 0.35
N ALA A 53 -4.47 -1.52 1.16
CA ALA A 53 -5.20 -1.97 2.35
C ALA A 53 -5.29 -0.88 3.44
N GLN A 54 -4.33 0.04 3.49
CA GLN A 54 -4.21 1.02 4.57
C GLN A 54 -4.86 2.37 4.26
N ILE A 55 -5.31 2.61 3.03
CA ILE A 55 -5.86 3.92 2.62
C ILE A 55 -7.36 3.91 2.34
N THR A 56 -8.01 2.73 2.28
CA THR A 56 -9.40 2.60 1.81
C THR A 56 -10.47 2.82 2.88
N GLY A 57 -10.10 3.09 4.14
CA GLY A 57 -11.09 3.33 5.20
C GLY A 57 -11.69 2.07 5.84
N ASP A 58 -11.29 0.87 5.38
CA ASP A 58 -11.80 -0.42 5.87
C ASP A 58 -10.98 -0.94 7.05
N ALA A 59 -9.82 -1.52 6.78
CA ALA A 59 -8.88 -1.99 7.79
C ALA A 59 -7.76 -0.96 7.98
N TYR A 60 -7.35 -0.75 9.22
CA TYR A 60 -6.19 0.07 9.56
C TYR A 60 -5.28 -0.76 10.46
N ALA A 61 -4.07 -1.01 10.02
CA ALA A 61 -3.05 -1.63 10.84
C ALA A 61 -2.58 -0.61 11.88
N ASP A 62 -2.48 -1.01 13.14
CA ASP A 62 -1.96 -0.15 14.21
C ASP A 62 -0.54 0.35 13.88
N PHE A 63 0.26 -0.49 13.22
CA PHE A 63 1.60 -0.14 12.76
C PHE A 63 1.91 -0.73 11.38
N LEU A 64 2.36 0.12 10.46
CA LEU A 64 2.81 -0.29 9.12
C LEU A 64 3.99 -1.26 9.15
N THR A 65 4.85 -1.16 10.16
CA THR A 65 6.01 -2.04 10.32
C THR A 65 5.61 -3.48 10.62
N THR A 66 4.53 -3.69 11.37
CA THR A 66 3.98 -5.02 11.63
C THR A 66 3.40 -5.62 10.36
N LEU A 67 2.66 -4.82 9.57
CA LEU A 67 2.14 -5.25 8.27
C LEU A 67 3.24 -5.72 7.31
N CYS A 68 4.37 -5.01 7.29
CA CYS A 68 5.48 -5.32 6.40
C CYS A 68 6.50 -6.32 6.99
N TYR A 69 6.34 -6.76 8.25
CA TYR A 69 7.38 -7.50 8.97
C TYR A 69 7.75 -8.80 8.25
N ASP A 70 6.75 -9.60 7.91
CA ASP A 70 6.93 -10.91 7.27
C ASP A 70 7.53 -10.80 5.85
N ASP A 71 7.35 -9.66 5.18
CA ASP A 71 7.86 -9.41 3.83
C ASP A 71 9.28 -8.80 3.79
N ILE A 72 9.76 -8.34 4.94
CA ILE A 72 11.08 -7.73 5.12
C ILE A 72 12.05 -8.72 5.78
N VAL A 73 11.59 -9.49 6.76
CA VAL A 73 12.45 -10.38 7.54
C VAL A 73 12.49 -11.77 6.90
N GLU A 74 13.66 -12.18 6.42
CA GLU A 74 13.95 -13.60 6.20
C GLU A 74 14.40 -14.22 7.51
N LEU A 75 13.54 -15.03 8.13
CA LEU A 75 13.95 -15.88 9.24
C LEU A 75 14.89 -16.95 8.68
N ALA A 76 16.19 -16.77 8.84
CA ALA A 76 17.16 -17.82 8.56
C ALA A 76 16.79 -19.04 9.41
N ALA A 77 16.27 -20.08 8.77
CA ALA A 77 16.07 -21.36 9.43
C ALA A 77 17.45 -21.80 9.92
N ASN A 78 17.66 -21.79 11.23
CA ASN A 78 18.85 -22.32 11.85
C ASN A 78 18.96 -23.78 11.42
N GLN A 79 19.77 -24.06 10.40
CA GLN A 79 20.16 -25.42 10.05
C GLN A 79 21.10 -25.90 11.14
N ALA A 80 20.53 -26.27 12.29
CA ALA A 80 21.19 -27.10 13.27
C ALA A 80 21.44 -28.44 12.59
N LYS A 81 22.59 -28.57 11.94
CA LYS A 81 23.15 -29.84 11.52
C LYS A 81 23.52 -30.60 12.79
N LEU A 82 22.70 -31.59 13.13
CA LEU A 82 23.02 -32.69 14.05
C LEU A 82 24.00 -33.65 13.37
#